data_AF-R9HQT9-F1
#
_entry.id   AF-R9HQT9-F1
#
_cell.length_a   1.000
_cell.length_b   1.000
_cell.length_c   1.000
_cell.angle_alpha   90.00
_cell.angle_beta   90.00
_cell.angle_gamma   90.00
#
_symmetry.space_group_name_H-M   'P 1'
#
loop_
_entity.id
_entity.type
_entity.pdbx_description
1 polymer ?
#
loop_
_entity_poly.entity_id
_entity_poly.type
_entity_poly.pdbx_seq_one_letter_code
_entity_poly.pdbx_strand_id
1 'polypeptide(L)'
;MEKLIELYNIASPSGKEKRMTRYIMAELKKMGVFCRKDKTGNIYAVKGNADTYPCVVAHIDEVHRNKTGNYGAYIVADEIVIGYDRRKRCQTGIGADDKNGIWICFKMLERFKNMKCVFFVGEETGCVGSGRADMDFFNDCRFVIQCDRRGNSDMVTRINGTPLCSDDFIRAVEPEKYGYRECSGMLTDVYKLKTQGLPVSCINLSCGYYNPHTDTENTILSDLTKCYRFVCHIIRTHKLVSAHRYEKPKYESRYPYGMFNIFDDDWLYLNRRNRNKQDMQDNQDMDDFEF
;
A
#
# COMPACT_ATOMS: atom_id res chain seq x y z
N MET A 1 -8.39 19.12 -12.38
CA MET A 1 -9.19 18.32 -11.44
C MET A 1 -10.18 17.40 -12.15
N GLU A 2 -10.61 17.67 -13.40
CA GLU A 2 -11.53 16.80 -14.17
C GLU A 2 -11.17 15.31 -14.16
N LYS A 3 -9.93 14.94 -14.53
CA LYS A 3 -9.46 13.53 -14.49
C LYS A 3 -9.58 12.88 -13.10
N LEU A 4 -9.44 13.65 -12.03
CA LEU A 4 -9.58 13.12 -10.66
C LEU A 4 -11.04 12.71 -10.40
N ILE A 5 -11.98 13.57 -10.81
CA ILE A 5 -13.42 13.29 -10.70
C ILE A 5 -13.80 12.11 -11.60
N GLU A 6 -13.25 12.00 -12.81
CA GLU A 6 -13.45 10.83 -13.66
C GLU A 6 -12.99 9.53 -12.98
N LEU A 7 -11.80 9.53 -12.38
CA LEU A 7 -11.27 8.39 -11.62
C LEU A 7 -12.24 7.99 -10.49
N TYR A 8 -12.67 8.93 -9.65
CA TYR A 8 -13.60 8.63 -8.56
C TYR A 8 -14.93 8.07 -9.04
N ASN A 9 -15.41 8.48 -10.22
CA ASN A 9 -16.64 7.95 -10.78
C ASN A 9 -16.49 6.54 -11.39
N ILE A 10 -15.29 5.97 -11.44
CA ILE A 10 -15.05 4.60 -11.90
C ILE A 10 -14.88 3.70 -10.68
N ALA A 11 -15.92 2.92 -10.37
CA ALA A 11 -15.80 1.81 -9.43
C ALA A 11 -14.78 0.76 -9.89
N SER A 12 -13.92 0.31 -8.98
CA SER A 12 -12.91 -0.72 -9.20
C SER A 12 -12.72 -1.66 -8.00
N PRO A 13 -13.78 -2.34 -7.52
CA PRO A 13 -13.64 -3.27 -6.38
C PRO A 13 -12.56 -4.31 -6.66
N SER A 14 -11.82 -4.75 -5.64
CA SER A 14 -10.78 -5.78 -5.80
C SER A 14 -11.31 -7.04 -6.50
N GLY A 15 -10.57 -7.52 -7.50
CA GLY A 15 -10.95 -8.58 -8.43
C GLY A 15 -11.88 -8.15 -9.57
N LYS A 16 -12.31 -6.88 -9.64
CA LYS A 16 -13.21 -6.31 -10.66
C LYS A 16 -12.66 -5.03 -11.32
N GLU A 17 -11.35 -4.90 -11.38
CA GLU A 17 -10.61 -3.71 -11.82
C GLU A 17 -10.68 -3.47 -13.34
N LYS A 18 -11.24 -4.39 -14.13
CA LYS A 18 -11.27 -4.37 -15.61
C LYS A 18 -11.72 -3.02 -16.21
N ARG A 19 -12.60 -2.27 -15.55
CA ARG A 19 -13.03 -0.94 -16.02
C ARG A 19 -11.95 0.11 -15.80
N MET A 20 -11.35 0.14 -14.61
CA MET A 20 -10.23 1.03 -14.29
C MET A 20 -9.00 0.71 -15.13
N THR A 21 -8.66 -0.58 -15.31
CA THR A 21 -7.58 -1.00 -16.22
C THR A 21 -7.75 -0.44 -17.63
N ARG A 22 -8.98 -0.54 -18.20
CA ARG A 22 -9.27 -0.02 -19.54
C ARG A 22 -9.14 1.51 -19.60
N TYR A 23 -9.63 2.20 -18.58
CA TYR A 23 -9.51 3.65 -18.49
C TYR A 23 -8.04 4.08 -18.43
N ILE A 24 -7.25 3.50 -17.52
CA ILE A 24 -5.81 3.78 -17.39
C ILE A 24 -5.08 3.54 -18.70
N MET A 25 -5.24 2.36 -19.33
CA MET A 25 -4.57 2.07 -20.59
C MET A 25 -4.98 3.04 -21.73
N ALA A 26 -6.24 3.46 -21.77
CA ALA A 26 -6.71 4.45 -22.73
C ALA A 26 -6.08 5.83 -22.48
N GLU A 27 -5.98 6.27 -21.23
CA GLU A 27 -5.32 7.53 -20.86
C GLU A 27 -3.83 7.51 -21.18
N LEU A 28 -3.13 6.41 -20.85
CA LEU A 28 -1.71 6.23 -21.20
C LEU A 28 -1.50 6.29 -22.72
N LYS A 29 -2.37 5.64 -23.50
CA LYS A 29 -2.33 5.71 -24.97
C LYS A 29 -2.55 7.13 -25.49
N LYS A 30 -3.51 7.88 -24.94
CA LYS A 30 -3.75 9.29 -25.31
C LYS A 30 -2.53 10.17 -25.02
N MET A 31 -1.79 9.87 -23.95
CA MET A 31 -0.55 10.57 -23.59
C MET A 31 0.66 10.14 -24.42
N GLY A 32 0.53 9.16 -25.33
CA GLY A 32 1.65 8.60 -26.09
C GLY A 32 2.64 7.81 -25.21
N VAL A 33 2.19 7.31 -24.06
CA VAL A 33 3.02 6.54 -23.12
C VAL A 33 2.95 5.06 -23.49
N PHE A 34 4.12 4.43 -23.66
CA PHE A 34 4.18 3.00 -23.85
C PHE A 34 3.72 2.31 -22.56
N CYS A 35 2.80 1.36 -22.67
CA CYS A 35 2.37 0.56 -21.54
C CYS A 35 2.16 -0.90 -21.93
N ARG A 36 2.38 -1.78 -20.96
CA ARG A 36 2.08 -3.21 -21.05
C ARG A 36 1.33 -3.65 -19.81
N LYS A 37 0.58 -4.73 -19.94
CA LYS A 37 -0.10 -5.39 -18.82
C LYS A 37 0.44 -6.80 -18.64
N ASP A 38 0.77 -7.19 -17.41
CA ASP A 38 1.22 -8.55 -17.11
C ASP A 38 0.05 -9.53 -16.96
N LYS A 39 0.37 -10.80 -16.64
CA LYS A 39 -0.62 -11.87 -16.41
C LYS A 39 -1.44 -11.66 -15.14
N THR A 40 -0.88 -10.99 -14.13
CA THR A 40 -1.57 -10.68 -12.86
C THR A 40 -2.60 -9.58 -13.07
N GLY A 41 -2.35 -8.67 -14.01
CA GLY A 41 -3.18 -7.51 -14.31
C GLY A 41 -2.51 -6.17 -14.05
N ASN A 42 -1.26 -6.17 -13.56
CA ASN A 42 -0.52 -4.95 -13.31
C ASN A 42 -0.18 -4.24 -14.63
N ILE A 43 -0.25 -2.92 -14.64
CA ILE A 43 0.09 -2.10 -15.80
C ILE A 43 1.43 -1.42 -15.54
N TYR A 44 2.37 -1.60 -16.46
CA TYR A 44 3.68 -0.97 -16.44
C TYR A 44 3.74 0.07 -17.55
N ALA A 45 4.02 1.32 -17.20
CA ALA A 45 4.06 2.45 -18.10
C ALA A 45 5.47 3.05 -18.14
N VAL A 46 6.00 3.30 -19.33
CA VAL A 46 7.30 3.94 -19.55
C VAL A 46 7.11 5.09 -20.53
N LYS A 47 7.51 6.28 -20.10
CA LYS A 47 7.54 7.48 -20.93
C LYS A 47 8.98 7.95 -21.11
N GLY A 48 9.34 8.28 -22.35
CA GLY A 48 10.66 8.79 -22.69
C GLY A 48 11.71 7.70 -22.91
N ASN A 49 12.94 8.14 -23.16
CA ASN A 49 14.11 7.28 -23.33
C ASN A 49 15.26 7.88 -22.51
N ALA A 50 15.67 7.21 -21.44
CA ALA A 50 16.70 7.62 -20.51
C ALA A 50 17.36 6.39 -19.87
N ASP A 51 18.59 6.56 -19.39
CA ASP A 51 19.32 5.50 -18.69
C ASP A 51 18.72 5.20 -17.31
N THR A 52 18.08 6.19 -16.69
CA THR A 52 17.43 6.02 -15.38
C THR A 52 16.11 6.81 -15.29
N TYR A 53 15.18 6.31 -14.47
CA TYR A 53 13.83 6.87 -14.36
C TYR A 53 13.42 7.15 -12.91
N PRO A 54 12.72 8.26 -12.61
CA PRO A 54 11.83 8.29 -11.45
C PRO A 54 10.69 7.29 -11.64
N CYS A 55 10.23 6.68 -10.55
CA CYS A 55 9.05 5.81 -10.57
C CYS A 55 8.01 6.23 -9.54
N VAL A 56 6.74 6.29 -9.96
CA VAL A 56 5.59 6.41 -9.05
C VAL A 56 4.70 5.18 -9.22
N VAL A 57 4.25 4.60 -8.12
CA VAL A 57 3.36 3.44 -8.12
C VAL A 57 2.05 3.76 -7.40
N ALA A 58 0.98 3.10 -7.82
CA ALA A 58 -0.34 3.20 -7.23
C ALA A 58 -1.06 1.86 -7.37
N HIS A 59 -2.01 1.57 -6.49
CA HIS A 59 -2.95 0.47 -6.71
C HIS A 59 -4.22 0.95 -7.42
N ILE A 60 -4.94 0.05 -8.07
CA ILE A 60 -6.13 0.40 -8.88
C ILE A 60 -7.43 -0.20 -8.36
N ASP A 61 -7.33 -1.08 -7.38
CA ASP A 61 -8.49 -1.61 -6.71
C ASP A 61 -8.99 -0.67 -5.60
N GLU A 62 -10.16 -0.98 -5.05
CA GLU A 62 -10.73 -0.27 -3.92
C GLU A 62 -11.51 -1.26 -3.06
N VAL A 63 -11.61 -1.01 -1.75
CA VAL A 63 -12.43 -1.84 -0.83
C VAL A 63 -13.93 -1.74 -1.11
N HIS A 64 -14.37 -0.62 -1.69
CA HIS A 64 -15.78 -0.31 -1.89
C HIS A 64 -16.39 -1.23 -2.95
N ARG A 65 -17.56 -1.81 -2.65
CA ARG A 65 -18.29 -2.72 -3.57
C ARG A 65 -19.30 -2.00 -4.46
N ASN A 66 -19.04 -0.72 -4.72
CA ASN A 66 -19.92 0.13 -5.51
C ASN A 66 -19.95 -0.30 -6.99
N LYS A 67 -20.94 0.20 -7.73
CA LYS A 67 -21.03 0.02 -9.19
C LYS A 67 -20.98 1.39 -9.85
N THR A 68 -20.15 1.51 -10.88
CA THR A 68 -20.07 2.76 -11.66
C THR A 68 -21.46 3.20 -12.14
N GLY A 69 -21.78 4.47 -11.96
CA GLY A 69 -23.07 5.05 -12.33
C GLY A 69 -24.15 4.95 -11.26
N ASN A 70 -23.94 4.19 -10.17
CA ASN A 70 -24.84 4.21 -9.02
C ASN A 70 -24.51 5.32 -8.01
N TYR A 71 -23.26 5.79 -8.01
CA TYR A 71 -22.80 6.91 -7.19
C TYR A 71 -22.10 7.95 -8.07
N GLY A 72 -21.93 9.14 -7.51
CA GLY A 72 -21.13 10.21 -8.10
C GLY A 72 -20.14 10.79 -7.11
N ALA A 73 -19.01 11.28 -7.60
CA ALA A 73 -18.09 12.12 -6.85
C ALA A 73 -18.44 13.61 -7.04
N TYR A 74 -18.45 14.36 -5.94
CA TYR A 74 -18.88 15.76 -5.91
C TYR A 74 -17.86 16.61 -5.16
N ILE A 75 -17.58 17.80 -5.69
CA ILE A 75 -16.79 18.80 -5.00
C ILE A 75 -17.73 19.63 -4.14
N VAL A 76 -17.42 19.73 -2.85
CA VAL A 76 -18.15 20.49 -1.85
C VAL A 76 -17.25 21.63 -1.37
N ALA A 77 -17.83 22.83 -1.30
CA ALA A 77 -17.13 24.06 -0.88
C ALA A 77 -15.82 24.32 -1.66
N ASP A 78 -15.76 23.90 -2.94
CA ASP A 78 -14.59 24.01 -3.81
C ASP A 78 -13.29 23.37 -3.27
N GLU A 79 -13.38 22.54 -2.23
CA GLU A 79 -12.23 22.04 -1.47
C GLU A 79 -12.26 20.52 -1.27
N ILE A 80 -13.41 19.95 -0.97
CA ILE A 80 -13.52 18.55 -0.52
C ILE A 80 -14.26 17.73 -1.57
N VAL A 81 -13.69 16.58 -1.95
CA VAL A 81 -14.39 15.61 -2.79
C VAL A 81 -15.02 14.53 -1.92
N ILE A 82 -16.32 14.32 -2.09
CA ILE A 82 -17.08 13.25 -1.41
C ILE A 82 -17.85 12.39 -2.41
N GLY A 83 -18.21 11.18 -2.01
CA GLY A 83 -19.08 10.30 -2.79
C GLY A 83 -20.52 10.34 -2.29
N TYR A 84 -21.47 10.32 -3.22
CA TYR A 84 -22.88 10.26 -2.89
C TYR A 84 -23.62 9.28 -3.80
N ASP A 85 -24.31 8.31 -3.20
CA ASP A 85 -25.21 7.40 -3.91
C ASP A 85 -26.61 8.04 -3.96
N ARG A 86 -26.98 8.55 -5.14
CA ARG A 86 -28.27 9.22 -5.34
C ARG A 86 -29.46 8.29 -5.18
N ARG A 87 -29.29 6.98 -5.40
CA ARG A 87 -30.37 5.99 -5.29
C ARG A 87 -30.65 5.67 -3.84
N LYS A 88 -29.60 5.48 -3.04
CA LYS A 88 -29.69 5.21 -1.60
C LYS A 88 -29.85 6.48 -0.75
N ARG A 89 -29.58 7.65 -1.34
CA ARG A 89 -29.62 8.97 -0.69
C ARG A 89 -28.67 9.09 0.51
N CYS A 90 -27.52 8.44 0.43
CA CYS A 90 -26.49 8.46 1.48
C CYS A 90 -25.10 8.73 0.89
N GLN A 91 -24.18 9.16 1.75
CA GLN A 91 -22.77 9.22 1.40
C GLN A 91 -22.25 7.80 1.11
N THR A 92 -21.24 7.70 0.26
CA THR A 92 -20.54 6.44 -0.01
C THR A 92 -19.09 6.72 -0.35
N GLY A 93 -18.23 5.72 -0.15
CA GLY A 93 -16.82 5.82 -0.49
C GLY A 93 -16.56 6.01 -1.98
N ILE A 94 -15.49 6.73 -2.29
CA ILE A 94 -15.09 7.11 -3.66
C ILE A 94 -13.87 6.35 -4.17
N GLY A 95 -13.26 5.51 -3.34
CA GLY A 95 -11.98 4.85 -3.62
C GLY A 95 -10.82 5.84 -3.63
N ALA A 96 -10.82 6.83 -2.72
CA ALA A 96 -9.73 7.81 -2.65
C ALA A 96 -8.38 7.15 -2.38
N ASP A 97 -8.42 6.09 -1.56
CA ASP A 97 -7.45 5.01 -1.48
C ASP A 97 -7.72 4.01 -2.64
N ASP A 98 -6.94 3.95 -3.73
CA ASP A 98 -5.76 4.80 -4.08
C ASP A 98 -5.95 5.55 -5.42
N LYS A 99 -7.16 6.02 -5.72
CA LYS A 99 -7.38 6.88 -6.90
C LYS A 99 -6.59 8.19 -6.82
N ASN A 100 -6.22 8.64 -5.62
CA ASN A 100 -5.30 9.77 -5.44
C ASN A 100 -3.91 9.45 -6.00
N GLY A 101 -3.34 8.28 -5.69
CA GLY A 101 -2.08 7.80 -6.25
C GLY A 101 -2.14 7.64 -7.77
N ILE A 102 -3.22 7.06 -8.31
CA ILE A 102 -3.42 6.95 -9.77
C ILE A 102 -3.38 8.34 -10.44
N TRP A 103 -4.05 9.33 -9.83
CA TRP A 103 -4.04 10.69 -10.34
C TRP A 103 -2.63 11.30 -10.31
N ILE A 104 -1.87 11.08 -9.23
CA ILE A 104 -0.47 11.54 -9.15
C ILE A 104 0.38 10.89 -10.25
N CYS A 105 0.24 9.58 -10.51
CA CYS A 105 0.91 8.90 -11.62
C CYS A 105 0.63 9.58 -12.96
N PHE A 106 -0.64 9.86 -13.27
CA PHE A 106 -0.99 10.60 -14.49
C PHE A 106 -0.37 11.99 -14.54
N LYS A 107 -0.37 12.72 -13.42
CA LYS A 107 0.24 14.05 -13.37
C LYS A 107 1.76 14.03 -13.53
N MET A 108 2.45 13.00 -13.05
CA MET A 108 3.88 12.85 -13.30
C MET A 108 4.16 12.50 -14.75
N LEU A 109 3.36 11.61 -15.35
CA LEU A 109 3.46 11.27 -16.77
C LEU A 109 3.15 12.45 -17.68
N GLU A 110 2.19 13.32 -17.35
CA GLU A 110 1.91 14.55 -18.10
C GLU A 110 3.09 15.53 -18.01
N ARG A 111 3.68 15.69 -16.82
CA ARG A 111 4.65 16.75 -16.54
C ARG A 111 6.08 16.44 -16.96
N PHE A 112 6.52 15.19 -16.80
CA PHE A 112 7.93 14.82 -17.01
C PHE A 112 8.12 14.13 -18.37
N LYS A 113 9.30 14.35 -18.97
CA LYS A 113 9.68 13.71 -20.23
C LYS A 113 10.01 12.23 -20.04
N ASN A 114 10.71 11.91 -18.95
CA ASN A 114 11.16 10.57 -18.61
C ASN A 114 10.52 10.15 -17.28
N MET A 115 9.69 9.11 -17.30
CA MET A 115 8.92 8.67 -16.14
C MET A 115 8.53 7.20 -16.27
N LYS A 116 8.58 6.45 -15.17
CA LYS A 116 7.95 5.14 -15.04
C LYS A 116 6.77 5.18 -14.08
N CYS A 117 5.66 4.54 -14.44
CA CYS A 117 4.56 4.31 -13.50
C CYS A 117 4.16 2.85 -13.48
N VAL A 118 3.76 2.35 -12.31
CA VAL A 118 3.16 1.02 -12.18
C VAL A 118 1.82 1.15 -11.49
N PHE A 119 0.85 0.43 -12.02
CA PHE A 119 -0.51 0.37 -11.49
C PHE A 119 -0.79 -1.09 -11.07
N PHE A 120 -0.82 -1.34 -9.78
CA PHE A 120 -0.98 -2.67 -9.19
C PHE A 120 -2.45 -3.04 -8.98
N VAL A 121 -2.76 -4.33 -9.03
CA VAL A 121 -4.09 -4.88 -8.72
C VAL A 121 -4.09 -5.61 -7.37
N GLY A 122 -5.21 -5.60 -6.66
CA GLY A 122 -5.43 -6.42 -5.48
C GLY A 122 -4.57 -6.05 -4.28
N GLU A 123 -4.27 -4.76 -4.09
CA GLU A 123 -3.56 -4.27 -2.90
C GLU A 123 -4.39 -4.54 -1.64
N GLU A 124 -5.67 -4.18 -1.69
CA GLU A 124 -6.64 -4.27 -0.60
C GLU A 124 -6.98 -5.71 -0.18
N THR A 125 -6.46 -6.69 -0.94
CA THR A 125 -6.59 -8.13 -0.69
C THR A 125 -5.26 -8.81 -0.38
N GLY A 126 -4.23 -8.03 -0.05
CA GLY A 126 -2.92 -8.51 0.40
C GLY A 126 -1.78 -8.27 -0.57
N CYS A 127 -1.76 -7.13 -1.27
CA CYS A 127 -0.68 -6.73 -2.19
C CYS A 127 -0.43 -7.78 -3.30
N VAL A 128 -1.50 -8.31 -3.89
CA VAL A 128 -1.41 -9.40 -4.89
C VAL A 128 -0.60 -8.99 -6.11
N GLY A 129 -0.84 -7.77 -6.59
CA GLY A 129 -0.20 -7.19 -7.76
C GLY A 129 1.29 -6.98 -7.56
N SER A 130 1.66 -6.20 -6.54
CA SER A 130 3.07 -5.94 -6.20
C SER A 130 3.81 -7.20 -5.76
N GLY A 131 3.13 -8.15 -5.10
CA GLY A 131 3.69 -9.46 -4.77
C GLY A 131 4.04 -10.34 -5.98
N ARG A 132 3.58 -9.99 -7.18
CA ARG A 132 3.94 -10.63 -8.46
C ARG A 132 4.56 -9.63 -9.44
N ALA A 133 5.14 -8.55 -8.92
CA ALA A 133 5.73 -7.51 -9.75
C ALA A 133 6.91 -8.05 -10.57
N ASP A 134 7.01 -7.54 -11.79
CA ASP A 134 8.20 -7.69 -12.62
C ASP A 134 9.33 -6.82 -12.06
N MET A 135 10.20 -7.42 -11.25
CA MET A 135 11.27 -6.68 -10.56
C MET A 135 12.29 -6.07 -11.52
N ASP A 136 12.47 -6.63 -12.71
CA ASP A 136 13.40 -6.11 -13.71
C ASP A 136 12.97 -4.75 -14.24
N PHE A 137 11.66 -4.44 -14.18
CA PHE A 137 11.13 -3.13 -14.51
C PHE A 137 11.78 -2.00 -13.70
N PHE A 138 12.25 -2.29 -12.48
CA PHE A 138 12.78 -1.32 -11.54
C PHE A 138 14.31 -1.20 -11.54
N ASN A 139 15.03 -1.98 -12.36
CA ASN A 139 16.51 -2.01 -12.35
C ASN A 139 17.16 -0.67 -12.73
N ASP A 140 16.49 0.13 -13.55
CA ASP A 140 16.89 1.47 -13.99
C ASP A 140 16.12 2.58 -13.25
N CYS A 141 15.37 2.26 -12.19
CA CYS A 141 14.70 3.27 -11.39
C CYS A 141 15.71 3.96 -10.45
N ARG A 142 15.54 5.25 -10.25
CA ARG A 142 16.33 6.05 -9.29
C ARG A 142 15.82 5.91 -7.87
N PHE A 143 14.51 5.81 -7.73
CA PHE A 143 13.74 5.63 -6.50
C PHE A 143 12.30 5.30 -6.89
N VAL A 144 11.51 4.81 -5.93
CA VAL A 144 10.08 4.50 -6.11
C VAL A 144 9.25 5.26 -5.08
N ILE A 145 8.22 5.99 -5.52
CA ILE A 145 7.30 6.69 -4.64
C ILE A 145 5.92 6.05 -4.77
N GLN A 146 5.34 5.65 -3.66
CA GLN A 146 3.90 5.39 -3.55
C GLN A 146 3.22 6.60 -2.92
N CYS A 147 2.02 6.92 -3.37
CA CYS A 147 1.23 8.01 -2.82
C CYS A 147 -0.09 7.46 -2.31
N ASP A 148 0.00 6.62 -1.30
CA ASP A 148 -1.10 5.80 -0.79
C ASP A 148 -1.07 5.80 0.75
N ARG A 149 -1.36 6.97 1.32
CA ARG A 149 -1.46 7.10 2.77
C ARG A 149 -2.46 8.21 3.10
N ARG A 150 -3.28 7.96 4.12
CA ARG A 150 -4.22 8.98 4.61
C ARG A 150 -3.50 10.21 5.16
N GLY A 151 -4.12 11.38 5.06
CA GLY A 151 -3.61 12.64 5.58
C GLY A 151 -2.69 13.39 4.61
N ASN A 152 -1.85 14.29 5.13
CA ASN A 152 -1.10 15.25 4.31
C ASN A 152 0.34 15.53 4.74
N SER A 153 0.86 14.85 5.76
CA SER A 153 2.18 15.14 6.35
C SER A 153 3.04 13.90 6.62
N ASP A 154 2.59 12.70 6.26
CA ASP A 154 3.33 11.46 6.50
C ASP A 154 4.22 11.11 5.30
N MET A 155 5.50 10.86 5.57
CA MET A 155 6.43 10.21 4.67
C MET A 155 6.89 8.90 5.33
N VAL A 156 6.34 7.79 4.86
CA VAL A 156 6.66 6.46 5.38
C VAL A 156 8.05 6.06 4.89
N THR A 157 9.00 5.95 5.82
CA THR A 157 10.39 5.54 5.56
C THR A 157 10.74 4.19 6.17
N ARG A 158 9.84 3.62 7.00
CA ARG A 158 10.01 2.32 7.66
C ARG A 158 8.69 1.58 7.79
N ILE A 159 8.69 0.26 7.57
CA ILE A 159 7.53 -0.61 7.79
C ILE A 159 8.02 -1.88 8.49
N ASN A 160 7.38 -2.27 9.61
CA ASN A 160 7.72 -3.48 10.38
C ASN A 160 9.23 -3.63 10.66
N GLY A 161 9.87 -2.54 11.11
CA GLY A 161 11.31 -2.51 11.39
C GLY A 161 12.22 -2.41 10.15
N THR A 162 11.69 -2.68 8.95
CA THR A 162 12.44 -2.63 7.69
C THR A 162 12.54 -1.19 7.18
N PRO A 163 13.76 -0.62 7.04
CA PRO A 163 13.96 0.65 6.34
C PRO A 163 13.56 0.53 4.87
N LEU A 164 12.94 1.56 4.31
CA LEU A 164 12.54 1.60 2.90
C LEU A 164 13.51 2.42 2.04
N CYS A 165 14.12 3.46 2.62
CA CYS A 165 15.06 4.36 1.97
C CYS A 165 16.30 4.63 2.83
N SER A 166 17.34 5.19 2.23
CA SER A 166 18.54 5.67 2.92
C SER A 166 18.34 7.05 3.54
N ASP A 167 19.11 7.37 4.58
CA ASP A 167 19.10 8.69 5.21
C ASP A 167 19.57 9.79 4.24
N ASP A 168 20.48 9.46 3.32
CA ASP A 168 20.90 10.37 2.24
C ASP A 168 19.73 10.74 1.31
N PHE A 169 18.85 9.78 1.03
CA PHE A 169 17.66 10.05 0.23
C PHE A 169 16.73 11.04 0.95
N ILE A 170 16.48 10.81 2.24
CA ILE A 170 15.63 11.68 3.06
C ILE A 170 16.19 13.11 3.11
N ARG A 171 17.49 13.25 3.39
CA ARG A 171 18.17 14.55 3.38
C ARG A 171 18.09 15.25 2.02
N ALA A 172 18.22 14.49 0.93
CA ALA A 172 18.20 15.05 -0.42
C ALA A 172 16.81 15.51 -0.89
N VAL A 173 15.74 14.97 -0.31
CA VAL A 173 14.35 15.33 -0.71
C VAL A 173 13.71 16.39 0.18
N GLU A 174 14.31 16.70 1.33
CA GLU A 174 13.93 17.82 2.22
C GLU A 174 12.40 17.87 2.51
N PRO A 175 11.82 16.80 3.09
CA PRO A 175 10.37 16.68 3.27
C PRO A 175 9.74 17.82 4.09
N GLU A 176 10.51 18.39 5.01
CA GLU A 176 10.08 19.47 5.92
C GLU A 176 9.69 20.73 5.13
N LYS A 177 10.34 21.00 3.99
CA LYS A 177 9.99 22.14 3.10
C LYS A 177 8.55 22.06 2.57
N TYR A 178 8.01 20.84 2.52
CA TYR A 178 6.65 20.57 2.09
C TYR A 178 5.76 20.19 3.27
N GLY A 179 6.21 20.30 4.52
CA GLY A 179 5.45 19.93 5.70
C GLY A 179 5.15 18.42 5.77
N TYR A 180 6.09 17.61 5.29
CA TYR A 180 6.12 16.16 5.49
C TYR A 180 7.14 15.81 6.57
N ARG A 181 6.91 14.70 7.26
CA ARG A 181 7.76 14.15 8.31
C ARG A 181 7.82 12.64 8.20
N GLU A 182 8.96 12.09 8.59
CA GLU A 182 9.16 10.65 8.60
C GLU A 182 8.21 9.95 9.57
N CYS A 183 7.68 8.80 9.16
CA CYS A 183 6.88 7.95 10.03
C CYS A 183 7.04 6.47 9.68
N SER A 184 6.55 5.61 10.58
CA SER A 184 6.40 4.19 10.30
C SER A 184 5.03 3.90 9.71
N GLY A 185 4.98 3.03 8.70
CA GLY A 185 3.77 2.65 7.99
C GLY A 185 3.35 1.20 8.27
N MET A 186 2.33 0.78 7.53
CA MET A 186 1.81 -0.59 7.51
C MET A 186 2.16 -1.26 6.17
N LEU A 187 1.74 -2.50 5.97
CA LEU A 187 1.90 -3.21 4.70
C LEU A 187 1.32 -2.37 3.55
N THR A 188 2.12 -2.14 2.49
CA THR A 188 1.72 -1.52 1.23
C THR A 188 2.52 -2.11 0.07
N ASP A 189 2.18 -1.73 -1.17
CA ASP A 189 2.91 -2.16 -2.36
C ASP A 189 4.43 -1.90 -2.29
N VAL A 190 4.88 -0.73 -1.83
CA VAL A 190 6.33 -0.46 -1.75
C VAL A 190 7.04 -1.33 -0.73
N TYR A 191 6.35 -1.78 0.33
CA TYR A 191 6.92 -2.76 1.25
C TYR A 191 7.10 -4.12 0.56
N LYS A 192 6.11 -4.56 -0.24
CA LYS A 192 6.25 -5.80 -1.00
C LYS A 192 7.39 -5.73 -2.00
N LEU A 193 7.44 -4.67 -2.80
CA LEU A 193 8.58 -4.44 -3.70
C LEU A 193 9.91 -4.47 -2.94
N LYS A 194 9.98 -3.81 -1.78
CA LYS A 194 11.19 -3.77 -0.97
C LYS A 194 11.64 -5.16 -0.54
N THR A 195 10.74 -5.92 0.09
CA THR A 195 11.03 -7.28 0.58
C THR A 195 11.32 -8.29 -0.55
N GLN A 196 10.90 -8.00 -1.78
CA GLN A 196 11.21 -8.79 -2.98
C GLN A 196 12.52 -8.40 -3.67
N GLY A 197 13.27 -7.44 -3.11
CA GLY A 197 14.61 -7.10 -3.58
C GLY A 197 14.69 -5.83 -4.42
N LEU A 198 13.73 -4.89 -4.30
CA LEU A 198 13.84 -3.57 -4.91
C LEU A 198 15.21 -2.94 -4.54
N PRO A 199 16.06 -2.60 -5.52
CA PRO A 199 17.45 -2.22 -5.27
C PRO A 199 17.62 -0.75 -4.90
N VAL A 200 16.53 0.01 -4.89
CA VAL A 200 16.53 1.46 -4.62
C VAL A 200 15.66 1.83 -3.43
N SER A 201 15.83 3.07 -2.97
CA SER A 201 14.98 3.69 -1.96
C SER A 201 13.54 3.77 -2.45
N CYS A 202 12.62 3.40 -1.57
CA CYS A 202 11.21 3.63 -1.76
C CYS A 202 10.60 4.35 -0.57
N ILE A 203 9.51 5.07 -0.81
CA ILE A 203 8.74 5.78 0.24
C ILE A 203 7.25 5.67 -0.08
N ASN A 204 6.41 5.82 0.93
CA ASN A 204 4.98 6.02 0.76
C ASN A 204 4.55 7.36 1.38
N LEU A 205 3.78 8.16 0.64
CA LEU A 205 3.42 9.53 1.00
C LEU A 205 1.94 9.67 1.26
N SER A 206 1.59 10.42 2.29
CA SER A 206 0.20 10.80 2.48
C SER A 206 -0.29 11.73 1.37
N CYS A 207 -1.46 11.43 0.81
CA CYS A 207 -1.91 11.99 -0.46
C CYS A 207 -3.31 12.65 -0.39
N GLY A 208 -3.71 13.13 0.78
CA GLY A 208 -4.85 14.03 0.96
C GLY A 208 -6.22 13.36 1.05
N TYR A 209 -6.28 12.03 1.17
CA TYR A 209 -7.52 11.32 1.50
C TYR A 209 -7.68 11.13 3.01
N TYR A 210 -8.94 11.06 3.45
CA TYR A 210 -9.35 10.94 4.85
C TYR A 210 -10.50 9.94 4.98
N ASN A 211 -10.64 9.38 6.19
CA ASN A 211 -11.61 8.32 6.51
C ASN A 211 -11.58 7.15 5.51
N PRO A 212 -10.40 6.61 5.16
CA PRO A 212 -10.30 5.53 4.19
C PRO A 212 -11.12 4.33 4.63
N HIS A 213 -11.63 3.59 3.65
CA HIS A 213 -12.39 2.35 3.85
C HIS A 213 -13.72 2.54 4.59
N THR A 214 -14.26 3.75 4.55
CA THR A 214 -15.58 4.07 5.10
C THR A 214 -16.45 4.76 4.04
N ASP A 215 -17.76 4.82 4.29
CA ASP A 215 -18.67 5.59 3.44
C ASP A 215 -18.46 7.11 3.53
N THR A 216 -17.67 7.59 4.51
CA THR A 216 -17.33 9.02 4.67
C THR A 216 -15.95 9.38 4.12
N GLU A 217 -15.37 8.46 3.33
CA GLU A 217 -14.11 8.68 2.62
C GLU A 217 -14.20 9.93 1.73
N ASN A 218 -13.18 10.76 1.84
CA ASN A 218 -13.12 12.04 1.14
C ASN A 218 -11.68 12.41 0.80
N THR A 219 -11.53 13.36 -0.12
CA THR A 219 -10.24 13.95 -0.49
C THR A 219 -10.29 15.46 -0.31
N ILE A 220 -9.30 16.01 0.40
CA ILE A 220 -9.08 17.46 0.44
C ILE A 220 -8.14 17.84 -0.72
N LEU A 221 -8.64 18.65 -1.64
CA LEU A 221 -7.95 18.97 -2.90
C LEU A 221 -6.64 19.75 -2.67
N SER A 222 -6.58 20.60 -1.65
CA SER A 222 -5.38 21.35 -1.28
C SER A 222 -4.27 20.42 -0.79
N ASP A 223 -4.61 19.38 -0.03
CA ASP A 223 -3.69 18.36 0.46
C ASP A 223 -3.19 17.42 -0.64
N LEU A 224 -4.07 16.97 -1.53
CA LEU A 224 -3.65 16.21 -2.72
C LEU A 224 -2.69 17.05 -3.59
N THR A 225 -2.98 18.35 -3.74
CA THR A 225 -2.11 19.27 -4.48
C THR A 225 -0.77 19.48 -3.78
N LYS A 226 -0.74 19.52 -2.44
CA LYS A 226 0.48 19.56 -1.64
C LYS A 226 1.34 18.32 -1.91
N CYS A 227 0.76 17.12 -1.90
CA CYS A 227 1.45 15.88 -2.25
C CYS A 227 2.01 15.93 -3.68
N TYR A 228 1.20 16.33 -4.67
CA TYR A 228 1.65 16.51 -6.05
C TYR A 228 2.86 17.44 -6.17
N ARG A 229 2.87 18.57 -5.43
CA ARG A 229 4.00 19.51 -5.41
C ARG A 229 5.25 18.88 -4.82
N PHE A 230 5.10 18.09 -3.76
CA PHE A 230 6.22 17.40 -3.14
C PHE A 230 6.81 16.32 -4.06
N VAL A 231 5.98 15.48 -4.69
CA VAL A 231 6.46 14.49 -5.68
C VAL A 231 7.17 15.18 -6.85
N CYS A 232 6.65 16.32 -7.33
CA CYS A 232 7.34 17.12 -8.34
C CYS A 232 8.72 17.62 -7.87
N HIS A 233 8.85 18.01 -6.60
CA HIS A 233 10.11 18.42 -6.01
C HIS A 233 11.12 17.27 -6.03
N ILE A 234 10.76 16.13 -5.45
CA ILE A 234 11.62 14.93 -5.39
C ILE A 234 12.14 14.56 -6.78
N ILE A 235 11.25 14.49 -7.77
CA ILE A 235 11.63 14.11 -9.15
C ILE A 235 12.57 15.13 -9.80
N ARG A 236 12.45 16.41 -9.45
CA ARG A 236 13.28 17.50 -9.97
C ARG A 236 14.64 17.57 -9.30
N THR A 237 14.71 17.47 -7.99
CA THR A 237 15.93 17.67 -7.22
C THR A 237 16.76 16.39 -7.14
N HIS A 238 16.14 15.24 -6.99
CA HIS A 238 16.86 13.97 -6.87
C HIS A 238 17.15 13.37 -8.25
N LYS A 239 18.37 13.56 -8.75
CA LYS A 239 18.83 13.07 -10.06
C LYS A 239 19.60 11.76 -10.05
N LEU A 240 20.15 11.39 -8.90
CA LEU A 240 20.97 10.21 -8.72
C LEU A 240 20.12 8.97 -8.45
N VAL A 241 20.72 7.79 -8.63
CA VAL A 241 20.13 6.53 -8.20
C VAL A 241 20.33 6.40 -6.68
N SER A 242 19.23 6.34 -5.95
CA SER A 242 19.23 6.13 -4.51
C SER A 242 19.26 4.64 -4.21
N ALA A 243 20.46 4.04 -4.31
CA ALA A 243 20.65 2.63 -4.02
C ALA A 243 20.33 2.34 -2.55
N HIS A 244 19.46 1.37 -2.32
CA HIS A 244 19.10 0.90 -1.00
C HIS A 244 18.52 -0.51 -1.16
N ARG A 245 19.11 -1.51 -0.53
CA ARG A 245 18.66 -2.91 -0.66
C ARG A 245 17.98 -3.36 0.62
N TYR A 246 17.01 -4.26 0.48
CA TYR A 246 16.43 -4.91 1.64
C TYR A 246 17.45 -5.85 2.27
N GLU A 247 17.71 -5.63 3.55
CA GLU A 247 18.47 -6.56 4.38
C GLU A 247 17.48 -7.36 5.21
N LYS A 248 17.47 -8.68 5.00
CA LYS A 248 16.64 -9.57 5.83
C LYS A 248 17.09 -9.40 7.29
N PRO A 249 16.16 -9.18 8.24
CA PRO A 249 16.52 -9.17 9.64
C PRO A 249 17.22 -10.49 9.97
N LYS A 250 18.48 -10.39 10.42
CA LYS A 250 19.16 -11.54 11.00
C LYS A 250 18.51 -11.77 12.35
N TYR A 251 17.58 -12.70 12.42
CA TYR A 251 17.17 -13.26 13.70
C TYR A 251 18.38 -14.03 14.22
N GLU A 252 19.19 -13.40 15.08
CA GLU A 252 20.01 -14.18 15.99
C GLU A 252 19.03 -15.02 16.81
N SER A 253 19.06 -16.32 16.59
CA SER A 253 18.51 -17.30 17.51
C SER A 253 19.20 -17.11 18.86
N ARG A 254 18.76 -16.14 19.66
CA ARG A 254 18.96 -16.11 21.11
C ARG A 254 17.95 -17.04 21.78
N TYR A 255 17.86 -18.26 21.26
CA TYR A 255 17.55 -19.39 22.11
C TYR A 255 18.89 -20.11 22.29
N PRO A 256 19.44 -20.17 23.51
CA PRO A 256 20.47 -21.14 23.80
C PRO A 256 19.90 -22.50 23.44
N TYR A 257 20.45 -23.13 22.40
CA TYR A 257 20.37 -24.56 22.18
C TYR A 257 20.84 -25.23 23.48
N GLY A 258 19.92 -25.55 24.38
CA GLY A 258 20.25 -26.06 25.71
C GLY A 258 19.23 -25.84 26.83
N MET A 259 18.19 -25.01 26.68
CA MET A 259 17.21 -24.77 27.77
C MET A 259 15.78 -25.21 27.45
N PHE A 260 15.60 -26.29 26.69
CA PHE A 260 14.30 -26.92 26.41
C PHE A 260 14.19 -28.36 26.92
N ASN A 261 15.02 -28.76 27.89
CA ASN A 261 14.93 -30.08 28.56
C ASN A 261 14.69 -29.99 30.08
N ILE A 262 14.22 -28.85 30.62
CA ILE A 262 13.98 -28.69 32.08
C ILE A 262 12.55 -28.22 32.40
N PHE A 263 11.70 -27.96 31.39
CA PHE A 263 10.30 -27.55 31.65
C PHE A 263 9.24 -28.56 31.17
N ASP A 264 9.60 -29.62 30.44
CA ASP A 264 8.67 -30.68 30.07
C ASP A 264 8.55 -31.81 31.13
N ASP A 265 9.62 -32.08 31.91
CA ASP A 265 9.58 -33.16 32.91
C ASP A 265 8.78 -32.79 34.17
N ASP A 266 8.75 -31.51 34.58
CA ASP A 266 7.98 -31.08 35.77
C ASP A 266 6.46 -31.03 35.50
N TRP A 267 6.05 -30.70 34.26
CA TRP A 267 4.63 -30.70 33.89
C TRP A 267 4.06 -32.13 33.75
N LEU A 268 4.89 -33.08 33.29
CA LEU A 268 4.53 -34.50 33.24
C LEU A 268 4.52 -35.16 34.63
N TYR A 269 5.38 -34.74 35.56
CA TYR A 269 5.36 -35.22 36.96
C TYR A 269 4.16 -34.71 37.76
N LEU A 270 3.75 -33.45 37.58
CA LEU A 270 2.58 -32.88 38.25
C LEU A 270 1.26 -33.47 37.75
N ASN A 271 1.15 -33.80 36.47
CA ASN A 271 -0.07 -34.43 35.91
C ASN A 271 -0.21 -35.91 36.23
N ARG A 272 0.88 -36.63 36.51
CA ARG A 272 0.81 -38.04 36.96
C ARG A 272 0.30 -38.16 38.40
N ARG A 273 0.65 -37.20 39.27
CA ARG A 273 0.15 -37.18 40.66
C ARG A 273 -1.33 -36.81 40.77
N ASN A 274 -1.85 -35.99 39.85
CA ASN A 274 -3.27 -35.62 39.85
C ASN A 274 -4.16 -36.69 39.20
N ARG A 275 -3.69 -37.46 38.20
CA ARG A 275 -4.46 -38.61 37.69
C ARG A 275 -4.59 -39.75 38.70
N ASN A 276 -3.51 -40.08 39.42
CA ASN A 276 -3.55 -41.17 40.41
C ASN A 276 -4.36 -40.83 41.68
N LYS A 277 -4.76 -39.57 41.89
CA LYS A 277 -5.71 -39.20 42.96
C LYS A 277 -7.17 -39.23 42.50
N GLN A 278 -7.44 -38.98 41.22
CA GLN A 278 -8.78 -39.09 40.65
C GLN A 278 -9.21 -40.57 40.52
N ASP A 279 -8.30 -41.44 40.07
CA ASP A 279 -8.60 -42.88 39.87
C ASP A 279 -8.75 -43.69 41.17
N MET A 280 -8.36 -43.15 42.33
CA MET A 280 -8.64 -43.74 43.65
C MET A 280 -9.92 -43.22 44.30
N GLN A 281 -10.50 -42.12 43.79
CA GLN A 281 -11.73 -41.54 44.30
C GLN A 281 -12.95 -42.02 43.49
N ASP A 282 -12.78 -42.26 42.19
CA ASP A 282 -13.85 -42.79 41.32
C ASP A 282 -14.10 -44.31 41.49
N ASN A 283 -13.23 -45.04 42.21
CA ASN A 283 -13.42 -46.45 42.58
C ASN A 283 -14.00 -46.64 44.00
N GLN A 284 -14.32 -45.56 44.73
CA GLN A 284 -15.02 -45.61 46.02
C GLN A 284 -16.49 -45.14 45.94
N ASP A 285 -16.92 -44.51 44.85
CA ASP A 285 -18.25 -43.91 44.71
C ASP A 285 -19.20 -44.70 43.79
N MET A 286 -18.90 -45.97 43.50
CA MET A 286 -19.72 -46.88 42.66
C MET A 286 -20.23 -48.11 43.43
N ASP A 287 -20.44 -48.01 44.75
CA ASP A 287 -21.00 -49.08 45.59
C ASP A 287 -22.25 -48.70 46.41
N ASP A 288 -22.81 -47.50 46.27
CA ASP A 288 -24.00 -47.11 47.04
C ASP A 288 -25.08 -46.47 46.16
N PHE A 289 -25.85 -47.27 45.40
CA PHE A 289 -27.25 -46.99 45.04
C PHE A 289 -27.96 -48.28 44.57
N GLU A 290 -28.16 -49.21 45.52
CA GLU A 290 -29.29 -50.16 45.50
C GLU A 290 -30.40 -49.61 46.41
N PHE A 291 -31.58 -49.36 45.83
CA PHE A 291 -32.95 -49.65 46.30
C PHE A 291 -33.98 -48.83 45.51
#